data_AF-A0AAP9TW87-F1
#
_entry.id   AF-A0AAP9TW87-F1
#
_cell.length_a   1.000
_cell.length_b   1.000
_cell.length_c   1.000
_cell.angle_alpha   90.00
_cell.angle_beta   90.00
_cell.angle_gamma   90.00
#
_symmetry.space_group_name_H-M   'P 1'
#
loop_
_entity.id
_entity.type
_entity.pdbx_description
1 polymer ?
#
loop_
_entity_poly.entity_id
_entity_poly.type
_entity_poly.pdbx_seq_one_letter_code
_entity_poly.pdbx_strand_id
1 'polypeptide(L)'
;MQLFHGTIHSLSTEIENSGTIAHLVARPFYEGDDVSTTDGFVYLTDNIGYAIYLAQRNAVYKGEDMCAVYSVDVNYAELLADIDQLRMKHGMTADDAKKLTATQSLQISQSCAIARSLAIGGDVKAKLLLPSGSNSQHQDYKFMAQLRQLRKTGDAGQALSLVKADNWHHF
;
A
#
# COMPACT_ATOMS: atom_id res chain seq x y z
N MET A 1 7.39 11.29 -7.92
CA MET A 1 6.42 10.38 -8.56
C MET A 1 5.37 10.04 -7.53
N GLN A 2 4.10 10.24 -7.87
CA GLN A 2 3.01 9.87 -6.97
C GLN A 2 2.82 8.36 -6.94
N LEU A 3 2.85 7.79 -5.74
CA LEU A 3 2.59 6.38 -5.46
C LEU A 3 1.65 6.26 -4.24
N PHE A 4 1.26 5.03 -3.91
CA PHE A 4 0.32 4.72 -2.85
C PHE A 4 0.84 3.63 -1.92
N HIS A 5 0.63 3.81 -0.62
CA HIS A 5 0.92 2.84 0.43
C HIS A 5 -0.37 2.46 1.17
N GLY A 6 -0.76 1.18 1.13
CA GLY A 6 -1.93 0.67 1.83
C GLY A 6 -1.56 0.00 3.16
N THR A 7 -2.28 0.31 4.23
CA THR A 7 -2.05 -0.26 5.57
C THR A 7 -3.34 -0.42 6.38
N ILE A 8 -3.27 -1.11 7.50
CA ILE A 8 -4.37 -1.26 8.46
C ILE A 8 -4.46 -0.02 9.37
N HIS A 9 -5.63 0.22 9.98
CA HIS A 9 -5.90 1.44 10.73
C HIS A 9 -5.08 1.57 12.02
N SER A 10 -4.80 0.46 12.71
CA SER A 10 -3.90 0.47 13.87
C SER A 10 -2.51 1.01 13.50
N LEU A 11 -1.90 0.47 12.44
CA LEU A 11 -0.61 0.94 11.93
C LEU A 11 -0.68 2.36 11.36
N SER A 12 -1.80 2.76 10.75
CA SER A 12 -1.96 4.14 10.29
C SER A 12 -1.89 5.13 11.46
N THR A 13 -2.49 4.77 12.60
CA THR A 13 -2.44 5.57 13.82
C THR A 13 -1.00 5.66 14.37
N GLU A 14 -0.23 4.58 14.33
CA GLU A 14 1.20 4.58 14.70
C GLU A 14 2.05 5.45 13.76
N ILE A 15 1.80 5.38 12.45
CA ILE A 15 2.44 6.22 11.43
C ILE A 15 2.18 7.69 11.71
N GLU A 16 0.94 8.06 12.01
CA GLU A 16 0.55 9.44 12.30
C GLU A 16 1.18 9.94 13.60
N ASN A 17 1.21 9.11 14.64
CA ASN A 17 1.83 9.46 15.92
C ASN A 17 3.36 9.60 15.83
N SER A 18 4.01 8.76 15.03
CA SER A 18 5.47 8.81 14.80
C SER A 18 5.89 9.84 13.75
N GLY A 19 4.94 10.31 12.93
CA GLY A 19 5.20 11.20 11.80
C GLY A 19 5.90 10.53 10.61
N THR A 20 6.03 9.20 10.59
CA THR A 20 6.72 8.49 9.50
C THR A 20 6.12 7.14 9.15
N ILE A 21 6.17 6.77 7.87
CA ILE A 21 6.05 5.37 7.45
C ILE A 21 7.45 4.76 7.56
N ALA A 22 7.66 3.98 8.61
CA ALA A 22 8.96 3.39 8.91
C ALA A 22 9.28 2.21 7.98
N HIS A 23 10.47 2.21 7.38
CA HIS A 23 10.98 1.06 6.63
C HIS A 23 11.53 -0.06 7.52
N LEU A 24 11.91 0.27 8.76
CA LEU A 24 12.34 -0.69 9.78
C LEU A 24 11.25 -0.73 10.84
N VAL A 25 10.60 -1.88 11.02
CA VAL A 25 9.55 -2.04 12.02
C VAL A 25 10.01 -3.08 13.02
N ALA A 26 10.20 -2.68 14.28
CA ALA A 26 10.57 -3.62 15.33
C ALA A 26 9.40 -4.60 15.58
N ARG A 27 9.44 -5.78 14.96
CA ARG A 27 8.46 -6.85 15.16
C ARG A 27 9.16 -8.12 15.63
N PRO A 28 8.60 -8.87 16.58
CA PRO A 28 8.95 -10.28 16.73
C PRO A 28 8.55 -10.99 15.43
N PHE A 29 9.53 -11.41 14.65
CA PHE A 29 9.32 -12.16 13.42
C PHE A 29 8.64 -13.48 13.79
N TYR A 30 7.33 -13.59 13.59
CA TYR A 30 6.64 -14.88 13.70
C TYR A 30 6.74 -15.56 12.34
N GLU A 31 7.55 -16.61 12.25
CA GLU A 31 7.52 -17.54 11.12
C GLU A 31 6.07 -18.02 10.91
N GLY A 32 5.45 -17.59 9.81
CA GLY A 32 4.07 -17.96 9.44
C GLY A 32 3.08 -16.82 9.21
N ASP A 33 3.45 -15.54 9.44
CA ASP A 33 2.56 -14.40 9.11
C ASP A 33 2.71 -14.02 7.63
N ASP A 34 1.91 -14.65 6.75
CA ASP A 34 1.89 -14.44 5.28
C ASP A 34 1.57 -12.99 4.83
N VAL A 35 1.26 -12.11 5.79
CA VAL A 35 0.95 -10.68 5.56
C VAL A 35 2.03 -9.73 6.07
N SER A 36 3.07 -10.23 6.74
CA SER A 36 4.17 -9.39 7.21
C SER A 36 5.10 -9.00 6.06
N THR A 37 5.43 -7.71 6.00
CA THR A 37 6.35 -7.11 5.02
C THR A 37 7.80 -7.33 5.47
N THR A 38 8.73 -7.51 4.53
CA THR A 38 10.16 -7.64 4.86
C THR A 38 10.67 -6.35 5.48
N ASP A 39 11.40 -6.45 6.58
CA ASP A 39 12.06 -5.30 7.20
C ASP A 39 13.08 -4.68 6.24
N GLY A 40 13.18 -3.36 6.29
CA GLY A 40 14.10 -2.56 5.48
C GLY A 40 13.44 -1.85 4.30
N PHE A 41 12.14 -2.07 4.05
CA PHE A 41 11.45 -1.49 2.89
C PHE A 41 10.07 -0.94 3.22
N VAL A 42 9.70 0.17 2.55
CA VAL A 42 8.32 0.61 2.41
C VAL A 42 7.83 0.23 1.02
N TYR A 43 6.72 -0.49 0.95
CA TYR A 43 6.14 -1.00 -0.29
C TYR A 43 5.11 -0.02 -0.86
N LEU A 44 5.24 0.27 -2.15
CA LEU A 44 4.51 1.32 -2.87
C LEU A 44 3.98 0.79 -4.20
N THR A 45 2.87 1.36 -4.67
CA THR A 45 2.27 1.04 -5.97
C THR A 45 1.80 2.31 -6.68
N ASP A 46 1.83 2.33 -8.01
CA ASP A 46 1.20 3.37 -8.83
C ASP A 46 -0.32 3.12 -9.02
N ASN A 47 -0.82 1.96 -8.61
CA ASN A 47 -2.21 1.58 -8.71
C ASN A 47 -2.92 1.72 -7.35
N ILE A 48 -3.67 2.81 -7.17
CA ILE A 48 -4.45 3.06 -5.95
C ILE A 48 -5.43 1.92 -5.62
N GLY A 49 -6.05 1.31 -6.64
CA GLY A 49 -6.95 0.18 -6.45
C GLY A 49 -6.24 -1.04 -5.86
N TYR A 50 -4.97 -1.24 -6.22
CA TYR A 50 -4.13 -2.29 -5.63
C TYR A 50 -3.74 -1.97 -4.19
N ALA A 51 -3.38 -0.72 -3.88
CA ALA A 51 -3.09 -0.28 -2.51
C ALA A 51 -4.30 -0.50 -1.58
N ILE A 52 -5.50 -0.08 -2.03
CA ILE A 52 -6.76 -0.30 -1.29
C ILE A 52 -6.99 -1.79 -1.07
N TYR A 53 -6.86 -2.62 -2.12
CA TYR A 53 -7.06 -4.06 -2.01
C TYR A 53 -6.16 -4.69 -0.95
N LEU A 54 -4.86 -4.34 -0.92
CA LEU A 54 -3.93 -4.87 0.06
C LEU A 54 -4.26 -4.39 1.48
N ALA A 55 -4.52 -3.09 1.66
CA ALA A 55 -4.91 -2.50 2.94
C ALA A 55 -6.14 -3.23 3.53
N GLN A 56 -7.13 -3.50 2.69
CA GLN A 56 -8.35 -4.21 3.10
C GLN A 56 -8.14 -5.66 3.41
N ARG A 57 -7.39 -6.38 2.56
CA ARG A 57 -7.08 -7.78 2.80
C ARG A 57 -6.41 -7.95 4.15
N ASN A 58 -5.46 -7.07 4.47
CA ASN A 58 -4.74 -7.08 5.73
C ASN A 58 -5.65 -6.67 6.90
N ALA A 59 -6.51 -5.65 6.73
CA ALA A 59 -7.47 -5.25 7.76
C ALA A 59 -8.45 -6.37 8.10
N VAL A 60 -9.03 -7.05 7.11
CA VAL A 60 -9.90 -8.21 7.33
C VAL A 60 -9.15 -9.34 8.03
N TYR A 61 -7.91 -9.64 7.63
CA TYR A 61 -7.09 -10.68 8.25
C TYR A 61 -6.77 -10.38 9.72
N LYS A 62 -6.52 -9.12 10.07
CA LYS A 62 -6.22 -8.67 11.44
C LYS A 62 -7.49 -8.29 12.24
N GLY A 63 -8.68 -8.43 11.67
CA GLY A 63 -9.95 -8.13 12.35
C GLY A 63 -10.23 -6.64 12.56
N GLU A 64 -9.72 -5.77 11.69
CA GLU A 64 -9.94 -4.33 11.75
C GLU A 64 -11.12 -3.87 10.90
N ASP A 65 -11.86 -2.88 11.41
CA ASP A 65 -13.05 -2.31 10.74
C ASP A 65 -12.71 -1.24 9.70
N MET A 66 -11.48 -0.73 9.72
CA MET A 66 -11.00 0.36 8.87
C MET A 66 -9.61 0.02 8.32
N CYS A 67 -9.25 0.66 7.21
CA CYS A 67 -7.91 0.62 6.64
C CYS A 67 -7.54 1.98 6.05
N ALA A 68 -6.25 2.25 5.91
CA ALA A 68 -5.73 3.51 5.39
C ALA A 68 -4.95 3.32 4.09
N VAL A 69 -5.00 4.31 3.22
CA VAL A 69 -4.13 4.44 2.06
C VAL A 69 -3.48 5.81 2.07
N TYR A 70 -2.16 5.86 1.99
CA TYR A 70 -1.39 7.08 1.91
C TYR A 70 -1.00 7.37 0.47
N SER A 71 -1.12 8.62 0.05
CA SER A 71 -0.48 9.12 -1.17
C SER A 71 0.91 9.64 -0.82
N VAL A 72 1.91 9.18 -1.56
CA VAL A 72 3.32 9.54 -1.35
C VAL A 72 3.89 10.11 -2.64
N ASP A 73 4.81 11.06 -2.51
CA ASP A 73 5.58 11.61 -3.63
C ASP A 73 7.07 11.43 -3.34
N VAL A 74 7.72 10.56 -4.13
CA VAL A 74 9.12 10.17 -3.94
C VAL A 74 9.90 10.28 -5.24
N ASN A 75 11.23 10.41 -5.16
CA ASN A 75 12.06 10.43 -6.36
C ASN A 75 12.13 9.02 -6.97
N TYR A 76 11.86 8.92 -8.28
CA TYR A 76 11.90 7.64 -9.01
C TYR A 76 13.26 6.95 -8.90
N ALA A 77 14.36 7.70 -8.81
CA ALA A 77 15.71 7.15 -8.68
C ALA A 77 15.95 6.39 -7.36
N GLU A 78 15.09 6.58 -6.36
CA GLU A 78 15.18 5.90 -5.06
C GLU A 78 14.42 4.56 -5.04
N LEU A 79 13.62 4.28 -6.08
CA LEU A 79 12.76 3.11 -6.12
C LEU A 79 13.53 1.85 -6.49
N LEU A 80 13.17 0.76 -5.82
CA LEU A 80 13.72 -0.57 -5.99
C LEU A 80 12.61 -1.53 -6.44
N ALA A 81 13.00 -2.65 -7.06
CA ALA A 81 12.08 -3.73 -7.33
C ALA A 81 11.58 -4.37 -6.02
N ASP A 82 10.31 -4.75 -5.98
CA ASP A 82 9.71 -5.52 -4.89
C ASP A 82 10.07 -6.99 -5.06
N ILE A 83 11.26 -7.35 -4.57
CA ILE A 83 11.82 -8.69 -4.70
C ILE A 83 10.88 -9.74 -4.09
N ASP A 84 10.19 -9.41 -3.00
CA ASP A 84 9.33 -10.36 -2.29
C ASP A 84 8.09 -10.69 -3.10
N GLN A 85 7.40 -9.69 -3.65
CA GLN A 85 6.25 -9.94 -4.52
C GLN A 85 6.64 -10.69 -5.79
N LEU A 86 7.77 -10.32 -6.42
CA LEU A 86 8.28 -11.01 -7.61
C LEU A 86 8.58 -12.49 -7.35
N ARG A 87 9.14 -12.82 -6.18
CA ARG A 87 9.42 -14.20 -5.80
C ARG A 87 8.16 -14.96 -5.39
N MET A 88 7.39 -14.40 -4.45
CA MET A 88 6.27 -15.09 -3.82
C MET A 88 5.08 -15.28 -4.77
N LYS A 89 4.77 -14.29 -5.61
CA LYS A 89 3.60 -14.36 -6.51
C LYS A 89 3.93 -14.74 -7.94
N HIS A 90 5.15 -14.47 -8.40
CA HIS A 90 5.55 -14.72 -9.79
C HIS A 90 6.61 -15.81 -9.94
N GLY A 91 7.03 -16.45 -8.85
CA GLY A 91 7.94 -17.60 -8.87
C GLY A 91 9.35 -17.28 -9.38
N MET A 92 9.75 -16.00 -9.36
CA MET A 92 11.09 -15.61 -9.78
C MET A 92 12.15 -16.08 -8.78
N THR A 93 13.36 -16.33 -9.28
CA THR A 93 14.53 -16.51 -8.41
C THR A 93 14.92 -15.16 -7.79
N ALA A 94 15.63 -15.19 -6.66
CA ALA A 94 16.12 -13.96 -6.03
C ALA A 94 17.09 -13.18 -6.94
N ASP A 95 17.93 -13.89 -7.69
CA ASP A 95 18.90 -13.26 -8.59
C ASP A 95 18.23 -12.63 -9.81
N ASP A 96 17.16 -13.22 -10.34
CA ASP A 96 16.42 -12.61 -11.43
C ASP A 96 15.60 -11.41 -10.98
N ALA A 97 14.96 -11.49 -9.81
CA ALA A 97 14.22 -10.36 -9.24
C ALA A 97 15.12 -9.14 -8.99
N LYS A 98 16.36 -9.35 -8.52
CA LYS A 98 17.36 -8.27 -8.30
C LYS A 98 17.81 -7.56 -9.57
N LYS A 99 17.66 -8.18 -10.75
CA LYS A 99 18.02 -7.56 -12.04
C LYS A 99 16.95 -6.60 -12.54
N LEU A 100 15.75 -6.62 -11.96
CA LEU A 100 14.63 -5.80 -12.41
C LEU A 100 14.70 -4.37 -11.84
N THR A 101 14.24 -3.42 -12.64
CA THR A 101 14.00 -2.03 -12.22
C THR A 101 12.67 -1.90 -11.48
N ALA A 102 12.48 -0.78 -10.77
CA ALA A 102 11.20 -0.45 -10.14
C ALA A 102 10.03 -0.41 -11.16
N THR A 103 10.23 0.16 -12.35
CA THR A 103 9.21 0.15 -13.41
C THR A 103 8.81 -1.26 -13.83
N GLN A 104 9.79 -2.15 -14.04
CA GLN A 104 9.50 -3.54 -14.38
C GLN A 104 8.77 -4.25 -13.24
N SER A 105 9.16 -3.98 -11.99
CA SER A 105 8.49 -4.50 -10.81
C SER A 105 7.02 -4.05 -10.73
N LEU A 106 6.74 -2.76 -10.98
CA LEU A 106 5.38 -2.22 -11.05
C LEU A 106 4.56 -2.88 -12.16
N GLN A 107 5.13 -3.08 -13.35
CA GLN A 107 4.44 -3.73 -14.46
C GLN A 107 4.09 -5.19 -14.18
N ILE A 108 4.98 -5.94 -13.53
CA ILE A 108 4.82 -7.38 -13.30
C ILE A 108 3.98 -7.65 -12.05
N SER A 109 4.33 -6.97 -10.94
CA SER A 109 3.81 -7.27 -9.60
C SER A 109 2.90 -6.20 -9.02
N GLN A 110 2.72 -5.07 -9.73
CA GLN A 110 2.00 -3.87 -9.26
C GLN A 110 2.59 -3.28 -7.98
N SER A 111 3.86 -3.54 -7.70
CA SER A 111 4.53 -3.09 -6.49
C SER A 111 6.00 -2.76 -6.74
N CYS A 112 6.50 -1.81 -5.97
CA CYS A 112 7.91 -1.46 -5.84
C CYS A 112 8.21 -1.15 -4.37
N ALA A 113 9.48 -0.92 -4.06
CA ALA A 113 9.93 -0.66 -2.71
C ALA A 113 10.82 0.59 -2.65
N ILE A 114 10.90 1.20 -1.46
CA ILE A 114 11.89 2.21 -1.13
C ILE A 114 12.59 1.84 0.18
N ALA A 115 13.91 1.97 0.21
CA ALA A 115 14.77 1.55 1.33
C ALA A 115 15.06 2.69 2.31
N ARG A 116 14.05 3.49 2.64
CA ARG A 116 14.10 4.53 3.69
C ARG A 116 12.70 4.82 4.22
N SER A 117 12.64 5.40 5.41
CA SER A 117 11.38 5.87 5.97
C SER A 117 10.85 7.08 5.17
N LEU A 118 9.52 7.23 5.16
CA LEU A 118 8.82 8.32 4.49
C LEU A 118 8.21 9.27 5.52
N ALA A 119 8.49 10.56 5.44
CA ALA A 119 8.01 11.55 6.41
C ALA A 119 6.60 12.05 6.08
N ILE A 120 5.73 12.17 7.10
CA ILE A 120 4.41 12.83 7.00
C ILE A 120 4.60 14.34 6.76
N GLY A 121 3.87 14.91 5.79
CA GLY A 121 4.05 16.29 5.31
C GLY A 121 5.28 16.49 4.43
N GLY A 122 6.24 15.57 4.48
CA GLY A 122 7.40 15.47 3.59
C GLY A 122 7.07 14.64 2.36
N ASP A 123 7.41 13.35 2.37
CA ASP A 123 7.12 12.42 1.27
C ASP A 123 5.61 12.09 1.20
N VAL A 124 4.97 11.92 2.36
CA VAL A 124 3.55 11.52 2.45
C VAL A 124 2.67 12.76 2.43
N LYS A 125 1.81 12.85 1.41
CA LYS A 125 1.03 14.06 1.10
C LYS A 125 -0.40 14.02 1.59
N ALA A 126 -0.99 12.84 1.64
CA ALA A 126 -2.38 12.67 2.02
C ALA A 126 -2.68 11.26 2.53
N LYS A 127 -3.78 11.13 3.27
CA LYS A 127 -4.34 9.87 3.76
C LYS A 127 -5.81 9.75 3.36
N LEU A 128 -6.19 8.57 2.88
CA LEU A 128 -7.55 8.13 2.66
C LEU A 128 -7.89 7.07 3.70
N LEU A 129 -8.98 7.25 4.44
CA LEU A 129 -9.49 6.26 5.40
C LEU A 129 -10.73 5.59 4.81
N LEU A 130 -10.76 4.26 4.81
CA LEU A 130 -11.84 3.47 4.22
C LEU A 130 -12.32 2.39 5.18
N PRO A 131 -13.61 2.01 5.14
CA PRO A 131 -14.05 0.81 5.83
C PRO A 131 -13.38 -0.43 5.24
N SER A 132 -13.06 -1.37 6.11
CA SER A 132 -12.60 -2.69 5.71
C SER A 132 -13.74 -3.49 5.06
N GLY A 133 -13.40 -4.64 4.48
CA GLY A 133 -14.40 -5.53 3.88
C GLY A 133 -15.42 -6.09 4.87
N SER A 134 -15.10 -6.13 6.18
CA SER A 134 -15.99 -6.63 7.23
C SER A 134 -16.97 -5.57 7.73
N ASN A 135 -16.67 -4.27 7.59
CA ASN A 135 -17.52 -3.19 8.06
C ASN A 135 -18.59 -2.79 7.02
N SER A 136 -19.51 -3.72 6.71
CA SER A 136 -20.54 -3.54 5.66
C SER A 136 -21.60 -2.47 5.97
N GLN A 137 -21.71 -2.05 7.22
CA GLN A 137 -22.68 -1.05 7.69
C GLN A 137 -22.14 0.38 7.61
N HIS A 138 -20.84 0.57 7.35
CA HIS A 138 -20.24 1.90 7.21
C HIS A 138 -20.82 2.66 6.01
N GLN A 139 -21.06 3.96 6.15
CA GLN A 139 -21.63 4.81 5.08
C GLN A 139 -20.83 4.75 3.78
N ASP A 140 -19.51 4.65 3.89
CA ASP A 140 -18.58 4.61 2.75
C ASP A 140 -18.35 3.19 2.19
N TYR A 141 -19.04 2.16 2.69
CA TYR A 141 -18.85 0.78 2.23
C TYR A 141 -19.17 0.62 0.74
N LYS A 142 -20.21 1.31 0.23
CA LYS A 142 -20.57 1.27 -1.19
C LYS A 142 -19.49 1.87 -2.08
N PHE A 143 -18.95 3.02 -1.67
CA PHE A 143 -17.83 3.68 -2.34
C PHE A 143 -16.60 2.77 -2.39
N MET A 144 -16.27 2.18 -1.25
CA MET A 144 -15.22 1.19 -1.15
C MET A 144 -15.46 -0.04 -2.06
N ALA A 145 -16.69 -0.55 -2.10
CA ALA A 145 -17.03 -1.71 -2.94
C ALA A 145 -16.85 -1.41 -4.44
N GLN A 146 -17.13 -0.18 -4.87
CA GLN A 146 -16.85 0.29 -6.23
C GLN A 146 -15.35 0.29 -6.52
N LEU A 147 -14.51 0.82 -5.61
CA LEU A 147 -13.05 0.82 -5.75
C LEU A 147 -12.49 -0.61 -5.90
N ARG A 148 -13.02 -1.58 -5.13
CA ARG A 148 -12.67 -3.01 -5.29
C ARG A 148 -13.05 -3.55 -6.66
N GLN A 149 -14.20 -3.17 -7.18
CA GLN A 149 -14.65 -3.62 -8.51
C GLN A 149 -13.75 -3.07 -9.61
N LEU A 150 -13.35 -1.80 -9.52
CA LEU A 150 -12.43 -1.17 -10.47
C LEU A 150 -11.06 -1.84 -10.48
N ARG A 151 -10.56 -2.26 -9.31
CA ARG A 151 -9.34 -3.09 -9.23
C ARG A 151 -9.51 -4.42 -9.98
N LYS A 152 -10.66 -5.08 -9.87
CA LYS A 152 -10.91 -6.37 -10.55
C LYS A 152 -10.96 -6.22 -12.07
N THR A 153 -11.44 -5.08 -12.57
CA THR A 153 -11.49 -4.78 -14.00
C THR A 153 -10.20 -4.17 -14.53
N GLY A 154 -9.21 -3.91 -13.67
CA GLY A 154 -7.92 -3.34 -14.04
C GLY A 154 -7.97 -1.82 -14.33
N ASP A 155 -9.04 -1.13 -13.94
CA ASP A 155 -9.24 0.29 -14.27
C ASP A 155 -8.71 1.20 -13.15
N ALA A 156 -7.38 1.29 -13.07
CA ALA A 156 -6.69 2.12 -12.08
C ALA A 156 -6.99 3.63 -12.27
N GLY A 157 -7.18 4.08 -13.51
CA GLY A 157 -7.48 5.48 -13.83
C GLY A 157 -8.86 5.90 -13.34
N GLN A 158 -9.86 5.05 -13.53
CA GLN A 158 -11.19 5.29 -12.98
C GLN A 158 -11.19 5.18 -11.45
N ALA A 159 -10.41 4.24 -10.87
CA ALA A 159 -10.28 4.14 -9.42
C ALA A 159 -9.71 5.42 -8.81
N LEU A 160 -8.66 5.98 -9.41
CA LEU A 160 -8.07 7.26 -9.00
C LEU A 160 -9.06 8.42 -9.16
N SER A 161 -9.79 8.47 -10.27
CA SER A 161 -10.81 9.51 -10.52
C SER A 161 -12.00 9.45 -9.56
N LEU A 162 -12.33 8.25 -9.07
CA LEU A 162 -13.44 8.03 -8.15
C LEU A 162 -13.09 8.54 -6.74
N VAL A 163 -11.83 8.44 -6.31
CA VAL A 163 -11.35 9.03 -5.06
C VAL A 163 -11.22 10.54 -5.23
N LYS A 164 -12.25 11.28 -4.80
CA LYS A 164 -12.29 12.75 -4.92
C LYS A 164 -11.29 13.41 -3.96
N ALA A 165 -10.90 14.64 -4.27
CA ALA A 165 -10.03 15.45 -3.40
C ALA A 165 -10.55 15.51 -1.95
N ASP A 166 -11.86 15.70 -1.76
CA ASP A 166 -12.48 15.81 -0.42
C ASP A 166 -12.44 14.49 0.38
N ASN A 167 -12.10 13.36 -0.24
CA ASN A 167 -11.90 12.09 0.48
C ASN A 167 -10.52 12.02 1.13
N TRP A 168 -9.58 12.88 0.73
CA TRP A 168 -8.22 12.89 1.23
C TRP A 168 -8.07 13.85 2.41
N HIS A 169 -7.48 13.35 3.49
CA HIS A 169 -6.90 14.19 4.52
C HIS A 169 -5.47 14.58 4.10
N HIS A 170 -5.23 15.86 3.86
CA HIS A 170 -3.94 16.39 3.45
C HIS A 170 -3.09 16.80 4.67
N PHE A 171 -1.79 16.50 4.60
CA PHE A 171 -0.80 16.83 5.63
C PHE A 171 0.04 18.05 5.23
#